data_AF-D8SWD7-F1
#
_entry.id   AF-D8SWD7-F1
#
_cell.length_a   1.000
_cell.length_b   1.000
_cell.length_c   1.000
_cell.angle_alpha   90.00
_cell.angle_beta   90.00
_cell.angle_gamma   90.00
#
_symmetry.space_group_name_H-M   'P 1'
#
loop_
_entity.id
_entity.type
_entity.pdbx_description
1 polymer ?
#
loop_
_entity_poly.entity_id
_entity_poly.type
_entity_poly.pdbx_seq_one_letter_code
_entity_poly.pdbx_strand_id
1 'polypeptide(L)'
;MKEMLLALVLLQTMLTISSSSRNIAAPDHTIGSGIIMVGSPDLGDYGQFLVSPGKFINRIMVWRAKSCIKSIALWSIDGSFIQVGRSKERGPLPVQEFEFQRGETIVYLMMHSNRQNDWGNRLGWIEFRTNFNRFFSCGNLPGGLTQQITPPVHSGVIVGAAFTTGGTGGDTHDVNSFAIFFLKNWSAAQLQDVIYASPGYLETILETPDPPSRLEREVTIESTWTVDSLGVDDFIWTTTHTRIPTVRMSSLDGIPYWTWTDTITSSLQDRKSTTLVWTRGWDICMGPISLYLGRGITLTNFTGSMVISFSDGDSFVYPTSGRYSGQQFSGFGSVCAVDAESHG
;
A
#
# COMPACT_ATOMS: atom_id res chain seq x y z
N MET A 1 -28.67 42.85 -20.73
CA MET A 1 -29.70 41.83 -20.44
C MET A 1 -29.20 40.38 -20.59
N LYS A 2 -28.52 39.98 -21.68
CA LYS A 2 -27.99 38.61 -21.82
C LYS A 2 -26.91 38.23 -20.78
N GLU A 3 -26.08 39.16 -20.34
CA GLU A 3 -25.04 38.87 -19.33
C GLU A 3 -25.58 38.76 -17.90
N MET A 4 -26.64 39.50 -17.55
CA MET A 4 -27.34 39.32 -16.27
C MET A 4 -28.07 37.98 -16.21
N LEU A 5 -28.59 37.49 -17.34
CA LEU A 5 -29.23 36.18 -17.41
C LEU A 5 -28.20 35.04 -17.26
N LEU A 6 -27.00 35.21 -17.82
CA LEU A 6 -25.91 34.24 -17.68
C LEU A 6 -25.36 34.20 -16.25
N ALA A 7 -25.21 35.36 -15.59
CA ALA A 7 -24.84 35.46 -14.20
C ALA A 7 -25.89 34.88 -13.25
N LEU A 8 -27.19 35.06 -13.53
CA LEU A 8 -28.26 34.49 -12.71
C LEU A 8 -28.38 32.97 -12.89
N VAL A 9 -28.16 32.45 -14.10
CA VAL A 9 -28.10 31.00 -14.38
C VAL A 9 -26.87 30.37 -13.74
N LEU A 10 -25.70 31.03 -13.78
CA LEU A 10 -24.48 30.60 -13.09
C LEU A 10 -24.62 30.65 -11.56
N LEU A 11 -25.28 31.68 -11.02
CA LEU A 11 -25.56 31.79 -9.59
C LEU A 11 -26.57 30.73 -9.13
N GLN A 12 -27.60 30.43 -9.94
CA GLN A 12 -28.53 29.33 -9.66
C GLN A 12 -27.88 27.95 -9.78
N THR A 13 -26.99 27.71 -10.75
CA THR A 13 -26.21 26.45 -10.84
C THR A 13 -25.21 26.31 -9.69
N MET A 14 -24.56 27.40 -9.26
CA MET A 14 -23.67 27.37 -8.09
C MET A 14 -24.44 27.21 -6.76
N LEU A 15 -25.64 27.78 -6.62
CA LEU A 15 -26.51 27.54 -5.48
C LEU A 15 -27.12 26.13 -5.46
N THR A 16 -27.36 25.50 -6.62
CA THR A 16 -27.79 24.08 -6.66
C THR A 16 -26.65 23.12 -6.36
N ILE A 17 -25.40 23.45 -6.74
CA ILE A 17 -24.21 22.67 -6.34
C ILE A 17 -23.98 22.79 -4.82
N SER A 18 -24.32 23.95 -4.23
CA SER A 18 -24.16 24.24 -2.80
C SER A 18 -25.12 23.49 -1.87
N SER A 19 -26.24 22.94 -2.36
CA SER A 19 -27.25 22.29 -1.49
C SER A 19 -27.28 20.77 -1.57
N SER A 20 -26.50 20.13 -2.45
CA SER A 20 -26.50 18.66 -2.62
C SER A 20 -25.14 17.98 -2.43
N SER A 21 -24.06 18.76 -2.30
CA SER A 21 -22.72 18.22 -2.07
C SER A 21 -22.03 18.96 -0.93
N ARG A 22 -21.69 18.23 0.14
CA ARG A 22 -20.78 18.72 1.19
C ARG A 22 -19.37 18.23 0.89
N ASN A 23 -18.41 19.14 0.95
CA ASN A 23 -17.02 18.77 1.19
C ASN A 23 -16.92 18.35 2.65
N ILE A 24 -16.84 17.04 2.89
CA ILE A 24 -16.58 16.50 4.22
C ILE A 24 -15.07 16.32 4.33
N ALA A 25 -14.45 16.99 5.30
CA ALA A 25 -13.07 16.71 5.65
C ALA A 25 -13.00 15.29 6.22
N ALA A 26 -12.09 14.46 5.69
CA ALA A 26 -11.80 13.19 6.33
C ALA A 26 -11.35 13.46 7.79
N PRO A 27 -11.72 12.61 8.77
CA PRO A 27 -11.37 12.81 10.17
C PRO A 27 -9.85 12.82 10.44
N ASP A 28 -9.07 12.36 9.46
CA ASP A 28 -7.62 12.33 9.49
C ASP A 28 -7.12 12.96 8.18
N HIS A 29 -6.26 13.98 8.28
CA HIS A 29 -5.65 14.69 7.16
C HIS A 29 -4.85 13.76 6.21
N THR A 30 -4.61 12.51 6.62
CA THR A 30 -3.93 11.47 5.85
C THR A 30 -4.78 10.78 4.78
N ILE A 31 -6.12 10.93 4.79
CA ILE A 31 -7.02 10.24 3.85
C ILE A 31 -7.73 11.26 2.93
N GLY A 32 -7.38 11.26 1.64
CA GLY A 32 -8.10 11.89 0.51
C GLY A 32 -8.53 13.36 0.64
N SER A 33 -7.93 14.26 -0.14
CA SER A 33 -8.47 15.62 -0.33
C SER A 33 -9.66 15.61 -1.32
N GLY A 34 -10.73 16.36 -1.09
CA GLY A 34 -11.80 16.54 -2.08
C GLY A 34 -12.82 15.39 -2.18
N ILE A 35 -13.33 14.93 -1.04
CA ILE A 35 -14.44 13.98 -0.96
C ILE A 35 -15.75 14.67 -1.37
N ILE A 36 -16.39 14.18 -2.45
CA ILE A 36 -17.71 14.66 -2.87
C ILE A 36 -18.77 13.62 -2.52
N MET A 37 -19.62 13.95 -1.57
CA MET A 37 -20.79 13.15 -1.21
C MET A 37 -21.92 13.39 -2.21
N VAL A 38 -22.50 12.31 -2.74
CA VAL A 38 -23.56 12.35 -3.75
C VAL A 38 -24.87 11.84 -3.17
N GLY A 39 -25.94 12.64 -3.27
CA GLY A 39 -27.26 12.36 -2.71
C GLY A 39 -27.76 13.50 -1.83
N SER A 40 -28.42 13.17 -0.71
CA SER A 40 -28.90 14.14 0.28
C SER A 40 -28.10 14.00 1.58
N PRO A 41 -26.94 14.67 1.70
CA PRO A 41 -26.06 14.56 2.87
C PRO A 41 -26.67 15.10 4.17
N ASP A 42 -27.71 15.93 4.09
CA ASP A 42 -28.38 16.50 5.26
C ASP A 42 -29.60 15.65 5.72
N LEU A 43 -29.84 14.49 5.11
CA LEU A 43 -30.95 13.60 5.45
C LEU A 43 -30.48 12.27 6.05
N GLY A 44 -30.86 12.03 7.31
CA GLY A 44 -30.63 10.76 8.01
C GLY A 44 -29.38 10.76 8.88
N ASP A 45 -29.03 9.57 9.36
CA ASP A 45 -27.88 9.34 10.24
C ASP A 45 -26.60 9.29 9.42
N TYR A 46 -25.61 10.07 9.82
CA TYR A 46 -24.27 10.06 9.23
C TYR A 46 -23.45 8.88 9.76
N GLY A 47 -22.75 8.20 8.85
CA GLY A 47 -21.79 7.17 9.18
C GLY A 47 -20.54 7.25 8.32
N GLN A 48 -19.47 6.66 8.82
CA GLN A 48 -18.21 6.53 8.12
C GLN A 48 -17.62 5.15 8.34
N PHE A 49 -16.92 4.65 7.34
CA PHE A 49 -16.15 3.43 7.39
C PHE A 49 -14.75 3.70 6.88
N LEU A 50 -13.77 3.50 7.75
CA LEU A 50 -12.36 3.58 7.42
C LEU A 50 -11.75 2.19 7.60
N VAL A 51 -10.95 1.76 6.64
CA VAL A 51 -10.18 0.53 6.78
C VAL A 51 -8.99 0.74 7.72
N SER A 52 -8.44 -0.35 8.23
CA SER A 52 -7.21 -0.32 9.03
C SER A 52 -6.06 0.34 8.25
N PRO A 53 -5.11 1.00 8.93
CA PRO A 53 -3.94 1.59 8.27
C PRO A 53 -3.22 0.61 7.33
N GLY A 54 -2.86 1.06 6.13
CA GLY A 54 -2.21 0.23 5.11
C GLY A 54 -3.13 -0.77 4.40
N LYS A 55 -4.44 -0.76 4.70
CA LYS A 55 -5.45 -1.61 4.03
C LYS A 55 -6.26 -0.81 3.03
N PHE A 56 -7.03 -1.53 2.22
CA PHE A 56 -7.88 -0.97 1.18
C PHE A 56 -9.11 -1.85 0.96
N ILE A 57 -10.15 -1.29 0.34
CA ILE A 57 -11.35 -2.01 -0.07
C ILE A 57 -11.04 -2.84 -1.30
N ASN A 58 -11.19 -4.16 -1.20
CA ASN A 58 -10.95 -5.09 -2.31
C ASN A 58 -12.24 -5.61 -2.94
N ARG A 59 -13.41 -5.30 -2.37
CA ARG A 59 -14.70 -5.71 -2.93
C ARG A 59 -15.81 -4.72 -2.62
N ILE A 60 -16.66 -4.49 -3.62
CA ILE A 60 -17.91 -3.72 -3.51
C ILE A 60 -19.08 -4.57 -4.01
N MET A 61 -20.19 -4.54 -3.27
CA MET A 61 -21.49 -5.04 -3.73
C MET A 61 -22.52 -3.92 -3.66
N VAL A 62 -23.37 -3.82 -4.67
CA VAL A 62 -24.39 -2.78 -4.77
C VAL A 62 -25.74 -3.42 -5.07
N TRP A 63 -26.73 -3.15 -4.21
CA TRP A 63 -28.12 -3.52 -4.42
C TRP A 63 -28.91 -2.33 -4.96
N ARG A 64 -29.58 -2.54 -6.09
CA ARG A 64 -30.43 -1.51 -6.69
C ARG A 64 -31.91 -1.78 -6.44
N ALA A 65 -32.63 -0.75 -6.02
CA ALA A 65 -34.09 -0.70 -6.02
C ALA A 65 -34.59 0.10 -7.24
N LYS A 66 -35.90 0.15 -7.46
CA LYS A 66 -36.50 0.75 -8.67
C LYS A 66 -36.00 2.16 -9.00
N SER A 67 -35.67 2.97 -7.99
CA SER A 67 -35.31 4.38 -8.17
C SER A 67 -34.05 4.84 -7.44
N CYS A 68 -33.32 3.94 -6.79
CA CYS A 68 -32.10 4.30 -6.07
C CYS A 68 -31.20 3.08 -5.88
N ILE A 69 -29.96 3.34 -5.47
CA ILE A 69 -29.13 2.36 -4.80
C ILE A 69 -29.67 2.20 -3.38
N LYS A 70 -30.11 0.98 -3.06
CA LYS A 70 -30.74 0.65 -1.79
C LYS A 70 -29.70 0.32 -0.73
N SER A 71 -28.66 -0.39 -1.13
CA SER A 71 -27.60 -0.83 -0.24
C SER A 71 -26.27 -0.92 -0.96
N ILE A 72 -25.21 -0.64 -0.23
CA ILE A 72 -23.83 -0.85 -0.66
C ILE A 72 -23.14 -1.64 0.44
N ALA A 73 -22.37 -2.64 0.07
CA ALA A 73 -21.46 -3.32 0.97
C ALA A 73 -20.03 -3.22 0.47
N LEU A 74 -19.11 -3.03 1.42
CA LEU A 74 -17.68 -2.92 1.16
C LEU A 74 -16.93 -3.93 2.04
N TRP A 75 -15.94 -4.58 1.45
CA TRP A 75 -14.99 -5.42 2.18
C TRP A 75 -13.59 -4.86 2.02
N SER A 76 -12.90 -4.75 3.14
CA SER A 76 -11.48 -4.52 3.22
C SER A 76 -10.71 -5.81 2.99
N ILE A 77 -9.49 -5.70 2.48
CA ILE A 77 -8.57 -6.80 2.26
C ILE A 77 -8.19 -7.54 3.56
N ASP A 78 -8.36 -6.90 4.73
CA ASP A 78 -8.17 -7.51 6.05
C ASP A 78 -9.42 -8.24 6.58
N GLY A 79 -10.48 -8.32 5.77
CA GLY A 79 -11.75 -8.97 6.13
C GLY A 79 -12.75 -8.04 6.82
N SER A 80 -12.38 -6.80 7.14
CA SER A 80 -13.33 -5.82 7.68
C SER A 80 -14.46 -5.56 6.70
N PHE A 81 -15.68 -5.37 7.21
CA PHE A 81 -16.89 -5.32 6.40
C PHE A 81 -17.86 -4.26 6.90
N ILE A 82 -18.51 -3.58 5.96
CA ILE A 82 -19.70 -2.79 6.24
C ILE A 82 -20.76 -3.03 5.17
N GLN A 83 -22.03 -3.04 5.60
CA GLN A 83 -23.17 -2.86 4.71
C GLN A 83 -23.93 -1.60 5.13
N VAL A 84 -24.07 -0.69 4.17
CA VAL A 84 -24.85 0.54 4.29
C VAL A 84 -26.20 0.29 3.62
N GLY A 85 -27.28 0.62 4.31
CA GLY A 85 -28.64 0.42 3.85
C GLY A 85 -29.11 -1.04 3.90
N ARG A 86 -30.35 -1.30 3.46
CA ARG A 86 -30.98 -2.63 3.50
C ARG A 86 -30.90 -3.34 2.15
N SER A 87 -30.33 -4.54 2.11
CA SER A 87 -30.26 -5.40 0.91
C SER A 87 -31.58 -6.14 0.58
N LYS A 88 -32.67 -5.84 1.31
CA LYS A 88 -33.99 -6.45 1.14
C LYS A 88 -35.10 -5.42 1.36
N GLU A 89 -36.19 -5.57 0.61
CA GLU A 89 -37.48 -4.90 0.87
C GLU A 89 -38.57 -5.95 1.14
N ARG A 90 -39.25 -6.44 0.08
CA ARG A 90 -40.24 -7.53 0.11
C ARG A 90 -39.75 -8.84 -0.54
N GLY A 91 -38.46 -8.88 -0.89
CA GLY A 91 -37.79 -9.96 -1.63
C GLY A 91 -36.33 -9.61 -1.94
N PRO A 92 -35.56 -10.49 -2.61
CA PRO A 92 -34.19 -10.22 -2.99
C PRO A 92 -34.13 -9.08 -4.01
N LEU A 93 -33.24 -8.11 -3.79
CA LEU A 93 -32.98 -7.04 -4.74
C LEU A 93 -31.89 -7.45 -5.74
N PRO A 94 -31.93 -6.97 -7.00
CA PRO A 94 -30.82 -7.13 -7.93
C PRO A 94 -29.53 -6.60 -7.32
N VAL A 95 -28.50 -7.43 -7.33
CA VAL A 95 -27.17 -7.12 -6.79
C VAL A 95 -26.13 -7.25 -7.88
N GLN A 96 -25.13 -6.38 -7.83
CA GLN A 96 -23.92 -6.50 -8.64
C GLN A 96 -22.71 -6.42 -7.73
N GLU A 97 -21.74 -7.30 -7.98
CA GLU A 97 -20.50 -7.41 -7.23
C GLU A 97 -19.32 -7.05 -8.12
N PHE A 98 -18.30 -6.46 -7.52
CA PHE A 98 -17.00 -6.26 -8.14
C PHE A 98 -15.91 -6.51 -7.10
N GLU A 99 -15.06 -7.48 -7.39
CA GLU A 99 -13.87 -7.79 -6.60
C GLU A 99 -12.63 -7.34 -7.37
N PHE A 100 -11.83 -6.47 -6.75
CA PHE A 100 -10.61 -5.91 -7.32
C PHE A 100 -9.50 -6.96 -7.33
N GLN A 101 -8.75 -7.02 -8.43
CA GLN A 101 -7.52 -7.80 -8.52
C GLN A 101 -6.37 -7.07 -7.79
N ARG A 102 -5.34 -7.82 -7.42
CA ARG A 102 -4.12 -7.24 -6.82
C ARG A 102 -3.51 -6.21 -7.78
N GLY A 103 -3.22 -5.00 -7.28
CA GLY A 103 -2.68 -3.90 -8.09
C GLY A 103 -3.73 -3.16 -8.95
N GLU A 104 -5.02 -3.50 -8.85
CA GLU A 104 -6.06 -2.84 -9.62
C GLU A 104 -6.63 -1.61 -8.91
N THR A 105 -6.63 -0.47 -9.61
CA THR A 105 -7.08 0.83 -9.11
C THR A 105 -8.19 1.42 -9.96
N ILE A 106 -9.02 2.27 -9.36
CA ILE A 106 -10.04 3.03 -10.10
C ILE A 106 -9.37 4.21 -10.83
N VAL A 107 -9.52 4.26 -12.16
CA VAL A 107 -9.03 5.38 -12.98
C VAL A 107 -10.14 6.37 -13.34
N TYR A 108 -11.39 5.99 -13.09
CA TYR A 108 -12.56 6.80 -13.38
C TYR A 108 -13.71 6.40 -12.47
N LEU A 109 -14.36 7.37 -11.83
CA LEU A 109 -15.56 7.19 -11.02
C LEU A 109 -16.62 8.19 -11.44
N MET A 110 -17.84 7.73 -11.61
CA MET A 110 -19.01 8.54 -11.87
C MET A 110 -20.12 8.11 -10.91
N MET A 111 -20.70 9.07 -10.22
CA MET A 111 -21.84 8.84 -9.33
C MET A 111 -22.96 9.79 -9.70
N HIS A 112 -24.20 9.30 -9.59
CA HIS A 112 -25.38 10.11 -9.84
C HIS A 112 -26.33 10.07 -8.66
N SER A 113 -26.93 11.21 -8.37
CA SER A 113 -28.16 11.23 -7.60
C SER A 113 -29.34 10.81 -8.48
N ASN A 114 -30.36 10.20 -7.89
CA ASN A 114 -31.64 10.07 -8.55
C ASN A 114 -32.37 11.42 -8.61
N ARG A 115 -33.50 11.46 -9.33
CA ARG A 115 -34.36 12.65 -9.40
C ARG A 115 -35.04 12.90 -8.06
N GLN A 116 -35.07 14.17 -7.64
CA GLN A 116 -35.71 14.64 -6.42
C GLN A 116 -37.17 14.19 -6.32
N ASN A 117 -37.49 13.53 -5.22
CA ASN A 117 -38.87 13.28 -4.78
C ASN A 117 -39.08 13.92 -3.40
N ASP A 118 -40.25 13.72 -2.81
CA ASP A 118 -40.63 14.28 -1.50
C ASP A 118 -39.70 13.84 -0.35
N TRP A 119 -38.77 12.90 -0.60
CA TRP A 119 -37.78 12.36 0.35
C TRP A 119 -36.32 12.76 0.02
N GLY A 120 -36.12 13.74 -0.87
CA GLY A 120 -34.80 14.23 -1.28
C GLY A 120 -34.13 13.44 -2.41
N ASN A 121 -32.96 13.91 -2.83
CA ASN A 121 -32.10 13.21 -3.80
C ASN A 121 -31.38 12.05 -3.11
N ARG A 122 -31.44 10.84 -3.64
CA ARG A 122 -30.69 9.68 -3.14
C ARG A 122 -29.58 9.30 -4.10
N LEU A 123 -28.65 8.47 -3.67
CA LEU A 123 -27.71 7.85 -4.61
C LEU A 123 -28.47 6.96 -5.60
N GLY A 124 -28.34 7.25 -6.90
CA GLY A 124 -29.07 6.58 -7.97
C GLY A 124 -28.22 5.62 -8.80
N TRP A 125 -26.92 5.92 -8.95
CA TRP A 125 -26.01 5.18 -9.82
C TRP A 125 -24.56 5.32 -9.37
N ILE A 126 -23.80 4.24 -9.50
CA ILE A 126 -22.34 4.21 -9.38
C ILE A 126 -21.79 3.51 -10.62
N GLU A 127 -20.81 4.15 -11.25
CA GLU A 127 -20.05 3.62 -12.37
C GLU A 127 -18.55 3.87 -12.16
N PHE A 128 -17.72 2.89 -12.47
CA PHE A 128 -16.28 3.08 -12.47
C PHE A 128 -15.57 2.20 -13.51
N ARG A 129 -14.37 2.65 -13.90
CA ARG A 129 -13.42 1.90 -14.72
C ARG A 129 -12.10 1.76 -13.99
N THR A 130 -11.44 0.61 -14.15
CA THR A 130 -10.15 0.33 -13.53
C THR A 130 -8.97 0.46 -14.49
N ASN A 131 -7.74 0.51 -13.96
CA ASN A 131 -6.50 0.46 -14.73
C ASN A 131 -6.33 -0.86 -15.52
N PHE A 132 -7.07 -1.91 -15.16
CA PHE A 132 -7.13 -3.17 -15.91
C PHE A 132 -8.24 -3.17 -16.98
N ASN A 133 -8.80 -2.00 -17.27
CA ASN A 133 -9.87 -1.79 -18.24
C ASN A 133 -11.15 -2.61 -17.94
N ARG A 134 -11.35 -3.00 -16.67
CA ARG A 134 -12.59 -3.62 -16.21
C ARG A 134 -13.59 -2.51 -15.85
N PHE A 135 -14.87 -2.81 -16.02
CA PHE A 135 -15.95 -1.84 -15.88
C PHE A 135 -17.00 -2.35 -14.89
N PHE A 136 -17.48 -1.44 -14.04
CA PHE A 136 -18.60 -1.66 -13.14
C PHE A 136 -19.60 -0.54 -13.32
N SER A 137 -20.88 -0.89 -13.36
CA SER A 137 -21.97 0.07 -13.50
C SER A 137 -23.23 -0.50 -12.88
N CYS A 138 -23.68 0.08 -11.77
CA CYS A 138 -24.85 -0.37 -11.05
C CYS A 138 -25.73 0.82 -10.63
N GLY A 139 -27.02 0.71 -10.89
CA GLY A 139 -28.00 1.70 -10.47
C GLY A 139 -29.32 1.56 -11.23
N ASN A 140 -30.20 2.54 -11.02
CA ASN A 140 -31.40 2.72 -11.81
C ASN A 140 -31.63 4.20 -12.11
N LEU A 141 -32.02 4.50 -13.34
CA LEU A 141 -32.21 5.87 -13.83
C LEU A 141 -33.68 6.17 -14.18
N PRO A 142 -34.67 6.02 -13.27
CA PRO A 142 -36.03 6.37 -13.64
C PRO A 142 -36.16 7.90 -13.74
N GLY A 143 -36.33 8.39 -14.97
CA GLY A 143 -36.67 9.80 -15.24
C GLY A 143 -35.50 10.74 -15.57
N GLY A 144 -34.31 10.21 -15.87
CA GLY A 144 -33.15 10.99 -16.35
C GLY A 144 -32.13 11.37 -15.26
N LEU A 145 -30.88 11.59 -15.68
CA LEU A 145 -29.75 12.01 -14.83
C LEU A 145 -29.91 13.49 -14.47
N THR A 146 -30.06 13.82 -13.19
CA THR A 146 -30.17 15.23 -12.75
C THR A 146 -28.82 15.83 -12.39
N GLN A 147 -27.96 15.08 -11.70
CA GLN A 147 -26.62 15.53 -11.32
C GLN A 147 -25.60 14.41 -11.53
N GLN A 148 -24.67 14.64 -12.45
CA GLN A 148 -23.48 13.81 -12.64
C GLN A 148 -22.34 14.40 -11.83
N ILE A 149 -21.71 13.57 -11.02
CA ILE A 149 -20.53 13.96 -10.26
C ILE A 149 -19.42 12.97 -10.61
N THR A 150 -18.27 13.51 -10.99
CA THR A 150 -17.03 12.76 -11.24
C THR A 150 -16.03 13.20 -10.18
N PRO A 151 -16.01 12.56 -8.99
CA PRO A 151 -15.06 12.91 -7.95
C PRO A 151 -13.63 12.64 -8.40
N PRO A 152 -12.64 13.39 -7.90
CA PRO A 152 -11.25 13.05 -8.12
C PRO A 152 -10.95 11.67 -7.51
N VAL A 153 -10.44 10.76 -8.34
CA VAL A 153 -10.12 9.39 -7.91
C VAL A 153 -8.75 9.28 -7.24
N HIS A 154 -7.93 10.34 -7.29
CA HIS A 154 -6.55 10.34 -6.79
C HIS A 154 -5.77 9.11 -7.26
N SER A 155 -5.22 8.33 -6.34
CA SER A 155 -4.51 7.09 -6.66
C SER A 155 -5.40 5.97 -7.18
N GLY A 156 -6.71 6.09 -6.99
CA GLY A 156 -7.70 5.05 -7.31
C GLY A 156 -7.81 3.95 -6.27
N VAL A 157 -7.04 4.01 -5.17
CA VAL A 157 -7.09 3.04 -4.06
C VAL A 157 -8.15 3.48 -3.05
N ILE A 158 -9.18 2.65 -2.84
CA ILE A 158 -10.28 2.96 -1.92
C ILE A 158 -9.87 2.58 -0.49
N VAL A 159 -9.95 3.52 0.45
CA VAL A 159 -9.60 3.32 1.87
C VAL A 159 -10.78 3.51 2.82
N GLY A 160 -11.96 3.78 2.28
CA GLY A 160 -13.15 3.95 3.09
C GLY A 160 -14.31 4.58 2.34
N ALA A 161 -15.34 4.91 3.10
CA ALA A 161 -16.52 5.62 2.62
C ALA A 161 -17.17 6.44 3.74
N ALA A 162 -17.88 7.50 3.34
CA ALA A 162 -18.87 8.16 4.18
C ALA A 162 -20.25 8.02 3.56
N PHE A 163 -21.26 8.00 4.41
CA PHE A 163 -22.62 7.76 3.97
C PHE A 163 -23.63 8.39 4.92
N THR A 164 -24.83 8.60 4.41
CA THR A 164 -26.00 8.86 5.23
C THR A 164 -27.07 7.83 4.95
N THR A 165 -27.78 7.42 6.00
CA THR A 165 -28.90 6.48 5.89
C THR A 165 -30.10 7.00 6.63
N GLY A 166 -31.29 6.78 6.09
CA GLY A 166 -32.53 7.02 6.82
C GLY A 166 -33.70 7.26 5.90
N GLY A 167 -34.86 7.51 6.51
CA GLY A 167 -36.02 8.07 5.82
C GLY A 167 -37.20 8.23 6.78
N THR A 168 -38.21 8.95 6.32
CA THR A 168 -39.42 9.25 7.09
C THR A 168 -40.44 8.12 6.95
N GLY A 169 -40.89 7.56 8.06
CA GLY A 169 -41.97 6.57 8.12
C GLY A 169 -41.49 5.12 8.11
N GLY A 170 -41.27 4.55 9.30
CA GLY A 170 -41.33 3.12 9.63
C GLY A 170 -40.34 2.13 8.97
N ASP A 171 -39.87 2.36 7.75
CA ASP A 171 -39.37 1.27 6.89
C ASP A 171 -38.14 1.58 6.01
N THR A 172 -37.43 2.69 6.20
CA THR A 172 -36.41 3.13 5.23
C THR A 172 -35.02 3.36 5.85
N HIS A 173 -34.10 2.40 5.68
CA HIS A 173 -32.65 2.64 5.74
C HIS A 173 -32.09 2.47 4.33
N ASP A 174 -32.30 3.48 3.48
CA ASP A 174 -31.75 3.52 2.13
C ASP A 174 -30.45 4.32 2.17
N VAL A 175 -29.61 4.18 1.14
CA VAL A 175 -28.43 5.03 0.99
C VAL A 175 -28.88 6.40 0.49
N ASN A 176 -29.02 7.36 1.42
CA ASN A 176 -29.42 8.73 1.08
C ASN A 176 -28.28 9.47 0.40
N SER A 177 -27.07 9.30 0.89
CA SER A 177 -25.87 9.78 0.22
C SER A 177 -24.68 8.86 0.47
N PHE A 178 -23.71 8.94 -0.44
CA PHE A 178 -22.49 8.15 -0.37
C PHE A 178 -21.30 8.91 -0.92
N ALA A 179 -20.13 8.66 -0.34
CA ALA A 179 -18.84 9.17 -0.79
C ALA A 179 -17.80 8.06 -0.64
N ILE A 180 -16.90 7.96 -1.60
CA ILE A 180 -15.77 7.02 -1.58
C ILE A 180 -14.52 7.79 -1.18
N PHE A 181 -13.75 7.25 -0.25
CA PHE A 181 -12.47 7.82 0.15
C PHE A 181 -11.35 7.16 -0.63
N PHE A 182 -10.57 7.97 -1.33
CA PHE A 182 -9.38 7.52 -2.04
C PHE A 182 -8.12 7.91 -1.29
N LEU A 183 -7.12 7.03 -1.32
CA LEU A 183 -5.78 7.39 -0.90
C LEU A 183 -5.24 8.50 -1.81
N LYS A 184 -4.58 9.52 -1.21
CA LYS A 184 -3.95 10.61 -1.96
C LYS A 184 -2.89 10.07 -2.92
N ASN A 185 -2.57 10.86 -3.95
CA ASN A 185 -1.44 10.57 -4.84
C ASN A 185 -0.13 10.59 -4.03
N TRP A 186 0.61 9.49 -4.06
CA TRP A 186 1.91 9.39 -3.41
C TRP A 186 3.06 9.74 -4.35
N SER A 187 4.15 10.25 -3.77
CA SER A 187 5.42 10.51 -4.44
C SER A 187 6.46 9.41 -4.15
N ALA A 188 6.37 8.79 -2.97
CA ALA A 188 7.27 7.70 -2.56
C ALA A 188 6.61 6.79 -1.51
N ALA A 189 7.02 5.53 -1.45
CA ALA A 189 6.85 4.68 -0.27
C ALA A 189 8.18 4.08 0.16
N GLN A 190 8.37 3.98 1.47
CA GLN A 190 9.59 3.48 2.06
C GLN A 190 9.33 2.52 3.21
N LEU A 191 10.03 1.38 3.21
CA LEU A 191 10.13 0.51 4.37
C LEU A 191 11.30 0.99 5.24
N GLN A 192 10.99 1.40 6.48
CA GLN A 192 11.91 1.98 7.44
C GLN A 192 11.84 1.26 8.79
N ASP A 193 12.79 1.58 9.68
CA ASP A 193 12.85 1.10 11.07
C ASP A 193 12.76 -0.43 11.19
N VAL A 194 13.37 -1.13 10.23
CA VAL A 194 13.27 -2.60 10.17
C VAL A 194 14.13 -3.24 11.24
N ILE A 195 13.49 -4.11 12.02
CA ILE A 195 14.10 -4.92 13.08
C ILE A 195 13.91 -6.38 12.69
N TYR A 196 15.00 -7.13 12.67
CA TYR A 196 15.02 -8.54 12.32
C TYR A 196 15.04 -9.40 13.58
N ALA A 197 14.29 -10.51 13.58
CA ALA A 197 14.22 -11.41 14.74
C ALA A 197 15.52 -12.17 15.01
N SER A 198 16.29 -12.46 13.95
CA SER A 198 17.56 -13.19 13.99
C SER A 198 18.37 -12.92 12.73
N PRO A 199 19.71 -12.80 12.82
CA PRO A 199 20.56 -12.57 11.66
C PRO A 199 20.73 -13.81 10.76
N GLY A 200 20.39 -15.01 11.24
CA GLY A 200 20.45 -16.26 10.47
C GLY A 200 21.71 -17.10 10.74
N TYR A 201 22.09 -17.91 9.75
CA TYR A 201 23.17 -18.90 9.84
C TYR A 201 24.44 -18.43 9.13
N LEU A 202 25.59 -18.78 9.70
CA LEU A 202 26.92 -18.49 9.17
C LEU A 202 27.67 -19.78 8.86
N GLU A 203 28.47 -19.76 7.81
CA GLU A 203 29.40 -20.84 7.50
C GLU A 203 30.65 -20.32 6.79
N THR A 204 31.73 -21.06 6.92
CA THR A 204 32.94 -20.89 6.13
C THR A 204 32.83 -21.76 4.88
N ILE A 205 32.89 -21.14 3.70
CA ILE A 205 32.71 -21.79 2.39
C ILE A 205 33.99 -21.86 1.56
N LEU A 206 35.07 -21.32 2.11
CA LEU A 206 36.42 -21.50 1.62
C LEU A 206 37.37 -21.46 2.81
N GLU A 207 38.28 -22.42 2.84
CA GLU A 207 39.50 -22.38 3.62
C GLU A 207 40.63 -22.82 2.68
N THR A 208 41.65 -21.99 2.53
CA THR A 208 42.78 -22.26 1.64
C THR A 208 44.07 -21.91 2.37
N PRO A 209 44.73 -22.90 2.99
CA PRO A 209 46.10 -22.71 3.48
C PRO A 209 47.02 -22.47 2.29
N ASP A 210 47.98 -21.57 2.45
CA ASP A 210 48.95 -21.16 1.44
C ASP A 210 48.31 -20.79 0.09
N PRO A 211 47.41 -19.79 0.06
CA PRO A 211 46.68 -19.41 -1.14
C PRO A 211 47.62 -18.91 -2.24
N PRO A 212 47.24 -19.08 -3.53
CA PRO A 212 47.97 -18.51 -4.67
C PRO A 212 48.03 -17.00 -4.57
N SER A 213 48.98 -16.34 -5.24
CA SER A 213 49.17 -14.87 -5.16
C SER A 213 47.93 -14.03 -5.48
N ARG A 214 46.98 -14.60 -6.23
CA ARG A 214 45.68 -14.04 -6.56
C ARG A 214 44.62 -15.12 -6.53
N LEU A 215 43.49 -14.83 -5.90
CA LEU A 215 42.30 -15.68 -5.92
C LEU A 215 41.08 -14.84 -6.27
N GLU A 216 40.21 -15.39 -7.11
CA GLU A 216 38.96 -14.77 -7.50
C GLU A 216 37.79 -15.71 -7.24
N ARG A 217 36.67 -15.14 -6.80
CA ARG A 217 35.44 -15.90 -6.62
C ARG A 217 34.24 -15.04 -6.96
N GLU A 218 33.47 -15.52 -7.92
CA GLU A 218 32.16 -14.94 -8.21
C GLU A 218 31.18 -15.30 -7.10
N VAL A 219 30.47 -14.29 -6.62
CA VAL A 219 29.44 -14.43 -5.61
C VAL A 219 28.21 -13.64 -6.02
N THR A 220 27.04 -14.10 -5.57
CA THR A 220 25.79 -13.40 -5.78
C THR A 220 25.19 -13.02 -4.43
N ILE A 221 25.13 -11.72 -4.18
CA ILE A 221 24.53 -11.13 -3.00
C ILE A 221 23.05 -10.93 -3.29
N GLU A 222 22.20 -11.36 -2.36
CA GLU A 222 20.75 -11.31 -2.52
C GLU A 222 20.11 -10.76 -1.24
N SER A 223 19.07 -9.95 -1.39
CA SER A 223 18.27 -9.41 -0.30
C SER A 223 16.83 -9.27 -0.77
N THR A 224 15.89 -9.89 -0.06
CA THR A 224 14.48 -9.91 -0.43
C THR A 224 13.62 -9.71 0.82
N TRP A 225 12.71 -8.76 0.75
CA TRP A 225 11.70 -8.48 1.77
C TRP A 225 10.33 -8.86 1.23
N THR A 226 9.67 -9.79 1.91
CA THR A 226 8.27 -10.13 1.67
C THR A 226 7.46 -9.53 2.80
N VAL A 227 6.65 -8.51 2.52
CA VAL A 227 5.75 -7.92 3.51
C VAL A 227 4.54 -8.84 3.68
N ASP A 228 4.15 -9.14 4.91
CA ASP A 228 3.03 -10.05 5.21
C ASP A 228 1.66 -9.41 4.92
N SER A 229 1.62 -8.10 4.64
CA SER A 229 0.37 -7.40 4.32
C SER A 229 0.00 -7.54 2.85
N LEU A 230 -1.20 -8.08 2.60
CA LEU A 230 -2.02 -7.57 1.50
C LEU A 230 -2.38 -6.13 1.86
N GLY A 231 -1.71 -5.16 1.27
CA GLY A 231 -1.79 -3.76 1.67
C GLY A 231 -1.50 -2.80 0.52
N VAL A 232 -1.35 -1.52 0.83
CA VAL A 232 -1.09 -0.49 -0.18
C VAL A 232 0.26 -0.74 -0.90
N ASP A 233 1.17 -1.51 -0.31
CA ASP A 233 2.42 -1.97 -0.91
C ASP A 233 2.23 -2.73 -2.23
N ASP A 234 1.06 -3.31 -2.47
CA ASP A 234 0.69 -3.93 -3.76
C ASP A 234 0.62 -2.93 -4.93
N PHE A 235 0.54 -1.64 -4.61
CA PHE A 235 0.37 -0.56 -5.59
C PHE A 235 1.60 0.35 -5.69
N ILE A 236 2.59 0.21 -4.80
CA ILE A 236 3.67 1.19 -4.67
C ILE A 236 5.06 0.57 -4.84
N TRP A 237 5.88 1.23 -5.66
CA TRP A 237 7.32 1.00 -5.70
C TRP A 237 7.95 1.41 -4.36
N THR A 238 8.42 0.42 -3.61
CA THR A 238 8.96 0.64 -2.26
C THR A 238 10.47 0.71 -2.29
N THR A 239 11.03 1.80 -1.79
CA THR A 239 12.45 1.91 -1.45
C THR A 239 12.67 1.37 -0.04
N THR A 240 13.68 0.55 0.17
CA THR A 240 13.97 -0.05 1.48
C THR A 240 15.15 0.68 2.09
N HIS A 241 14.95 1.34 3.24
CA HIS A 241 16.02 1.96 4.01
C HIS A 241 16.14 1.21 5.33
N THR A 242 17.03 0.23 5.35
CA THR A 242 17.10 -0.71 6.48
C THR A 242 18.52 -1.11 6.78
N ARG A 243 18.73 -1.55 8.02
CA ARG A 243 20.01 -2.07 8.48
C ARG A 243 20.04 -3.58 8.33
N ILE A 244 20.67 -4.09 7.28
CA ILE A 244 20.66 -5.54 6.98
C ILE A 244 21.75 -6.29 7.75
N PRO A 245 21.54 -7.58 8.06
CA PRO A 245 22.59 -8.43 8.57
C PRO A 245 23.62 -8.68 7.45
N THR A 246 24.90 -8.49 7.76
CA THR A 246 26.03 -8.65 6.85
C THR A 246 27.11 -9.49 7.53
N VAL A 247 27.91 -10.22 6.75
CA VAL A 247 28.96 -11.07 7.31
C VAL A 247 30.28 -10.34 7.28
N ARG A 248 31.11 -10.53 8.30
CA ARG A 248 32.53 -10.19 8.28
C ARG A 248 33.37 -11.39 8.67
N MET A 249 34.64 -11.35 8.29
CA MET A 249 35.62 -12.35 8.66
C MET A 249 36.52 -11.79 9.76
N SER A 250 36.76 -12.58 10.80
CA SER A 250 37.77 -12.28 11.81
C SER A 250 39.17 -12.52 11.24
N SER A 251 40.06 -11.54 11.40
CA SER A 251 41.47 -11.66 11.00
C SER A 251 42.32 -12.45 12.00
N LEU A 252 41.75 -12.83 13.15
CA LEU A 252 42.46 -13.54 14.21
C LEU A 252 42.36 -15.06 14.05
N ASP A 253 41.16 -15.55 13.76
CA ASP A 253 40.83 -16.98 13.77
C ASP A 253 40.09 -17.45 12.50
N GLY A 254 39.80 -16.55 11.56
CA GLY A 254 39.12 -16.91 10.32
C GLY A 254 37.67 -17.35 10.54
N ILE A 255 37.09 -17.00 11.69
CA ILE A 255 35.70 -17.32 12.00
C ILE A 255 34.79 -16.18 11.51
N PRO A 256 33.77 -16.47 10.69
CA PRO A 256 32.81 -15.46 10.26
C PRO A 256 31.90 -15.04 11.41
N TYR A 257 31.52 -13.77 11.44
CA TYR A 257 30.56 -13.23 12.41
C TYR A 257 29.60 -12.23 11.76
N TRP A 258 28.45 -12.02 12.40
CA TRP A 258 27.44 -11.08 11.96
C TRP A 258 27.79 -9.65 12.36
N THR A 259 27.55 -8.71 11.44
CA THR A 259 27.49 -7.28 11.71
C THR A 259 26.29 -6.67 10.99
N TRP A 260 26.00 -5.41 11.28
CA TRP A 260 24.81 -4.73 10.80
C TRP A 260 25.19 -3.49 10.01
N THR A 261 24.82 -3.45 8.74
CA THR A 261 25.18 -2.38 7.80
C THR A 261 23.92 -1.70 7.29
N ASP A 262 23.94 -0.36 7.27
CA ASP A 262 22.85 0.43 6.69
C ASP A 262 22.85 0.29 5.17
N THR A 263 21.69 -0.05 4.62
CA THR A 263 21.50 -0.29 3.19
C THR A 263 20.28 0.49 2.71
N ILE A 264 20.41 1.09 1.52
CA ILE A 264 19.31 1.70 0.79
C ILE A 264 19.18 0.95 -0.54
N THR A 265 18.03 0.29 -0.75
CA THR A 265 17.69 -0.33 -2.04
C THR A 265 16.46 0.34 -2.63
N SER A 266 16.41 0.48 -3.95
CA SER A 266 15.25 1.04 -4.65
C SER A 266 14.06 0.06 -4.79
N SER A 267 14.15 -1.10 -4.15
CA SER A 267 13.21 -2.21 -4.30
C SER A 267 13.20 -3.13 -3.06
N LEU A 268 12.12 -3.90 -2.91
CA LEU A 268 12.00 -5.00 -1.94
C LEU A 268 12.81 -6.25 -2.35
N GLN A 269 13.49 -6.21 -3.49
CA GLN A 269 14.38 -7.26 -3.94
C GLN A 269 15.62 -6.64 -4.57
N ASP A 270 16.79 -6.98 -4.05
CA ASP A 270 18.08 -6.63 -4.60
C ASP A 270 18.91 -7.89 -4.87
N ARG A 271 19.55 -7.91 -6.02
CA ARG A 271 20.39 -9.02 -6.48
C ARG A 271 21.57 -8.46 -7.24
N LYS A 272 22.77 -8.73 -6.74
CA LYS A 272 24.02 -8.26 -7.33
C LYS A 272 25.04 -9.38 -7.39
N SER A 273 25.49 -9.69 -8.60
CA SER A 273 26.67 -10.53 -8.81
C SER A 273 27.92 -9.66 -8.79
N THR A 274 28.95 -10.14 -8.10
CA THR A 274 30.24 -9.46 -8.00
C THR A 274 31.37 -10.49 -7.91
N THR A 275 32.55 -10.10 -8.37
CA THR A 275 33.77 -10.91 -8.23
C THR A 275 34.53 -10.42 -7.02
N LEU A 276 34.68 -11.28 -6.00
CA LEU A 276 35.60 -11.04 -4.90
C LEU A 276 37.01 -11.35 -5.39
N VAL A 277 37.94 -10.46 -5.08
CA VAL A 277 39.35 -10.60 -5.47
C VAL A 277 40.19 -10.48 -4.21
N TRP A 278 41.05 -11.46 -3.98
CA TRP A 278 42.13 -11.37 -3.01
C TRP A 278 43.47 -11.36 -3.73
N THR A 279 44.37 -10.50 -3.26
CA THR A 279 45.76 -10.43 -3.74
C THR A 279 46.69 -10.36 -2.54
N ARG A 280 47.72 -11.20 -2.53
CA ARG A 280 48.68 -11.31 -1.41
C ARG A 280 49.37 -10.00 -1.05
N GLY A 281 49.48 -9.05 -1.99
CA GLY A 281 50.31 -7.84 -1.85
C GLY A 281 49.94 -6.86 -0.73
N TRP A 282 48.87 -7.09 0.03
CA TRP A 282 48.41 -6.23 1.12
C TRP A 282 48.67 -6.81 2.51
N ASP A 283 48.92 -8.12 2.61
CA ASP A 283 49.13 -8.80 3.89
C ASP A 283 50.63 -8.87 4.18
N ILE A 284 51.10 -8.03 5.12
CA ILE A 284 52.47 -8.07 5.66
C ILE A 284 52.56 -9.26 6.64
N CYS A 285 52.45 -10.46 6.09
CA CYS A 285 52.58 -11.69 6.86
C CYS A 285 53.98 -12.27 6.64
N MET A 286 54.72 -12.55 7.72
CA MET A 286 56.01 -13.24 7.64
C MET A 286 55.90 -14.77 7.78
N GLY A 287 54.70 -15.29 8.00
CA GLY A 287 54.42 -16.73 8.16
C GLY A 287 53.40 -17.26 7.15
N PRO A 288 53.01 -18.55 7.27
CA PRO A 288 51.95 -19.16 6.47
C PRO A 288 50.64 -18.37 6.60
N ILE A 289 49.95 -18.21 5.46
CA ILE A 289 48.65 -17.52 5.40
C ILE A 289 47.57 -18.55 5.11
N SER A 290 46.49 -18.51 5.89
CA SER A 290 45.24 -19.19 5.54
C SER A 290 44.20 -18.18 5.10
N LEU A 291 43.56 -18.44 3.96
CA LEU A 291 42.52 -17.60 3.40
C LEU A 291 41.14 -18.20 3.65
N TYR A 292 40.22 -17.37 4.13
CA TYR A 292 38.86 -17.76 4.48
C TYR A 292 37.83 -16.94 3.70
N LEU A 293 36.71 -17.56 3.35
CA LEU A 293 35.52 -16.87 2.86
C LEU A 293 34.30 -17.36 3.63
N GLY A 294 33.62 -16.41 4.27
CA GLY A 294 32.39 -16.65 5.01
C GLY A 294 31.17 -16.36 4.14
N ARG A 295 30.12 -17.18 4.31
CA ARG A 295 28.78 -16.97 3.77
C ARG A 295 27.78 -16.90 4.90
N GLY A 296 26.85 -15.96 4.79
CA GLY A 296 25.73 -15.80 5.71
C GLY A 296 24.43 -15.94 4.94
N ILE A 297 23.54 -16.77 5.46
CA ILE A 297 22.21 -16.96 4.93
C ILE A 297 21.22 -16.55 6.02
N THR A 298 20.41 -15.55 5.72
CA THR A 298 19.36 -15.06 6.59
C THR A 298 18.02 -15.49 6.05
N LEU A 299 17.22 -16.14 6.89
CA LEU A 299 15.78 -16.30 6.68
C LEU A 299 15.11 -16.00 8.00
N THR A 300 14.49 -14.83 8.11
CA THR A 300 14.03 -14.31 9.40
C THR A 300 12.79 -13.44 9.25
N ASN A 301 12.00 -13.34 10.31
CA ASN A 301 10.90 -12.41 10.33
C ASN A 301 11.42 -11.01 10.66
N PHE A 302 10.71 -9.98 10.19
CA PHE A 302 11.00 -8.60 10.54
C PHE A 302 9.73 -7.84 10.95
N THR A 303 9.91 -6.80 11.73
CA THR A 303 8.93 -5.72 11.95
C THR A 303 9.52 -4.41 11.46
N GLY A 304 8.69 -3.47 11.04
CA GLY A 304 9.12 -2.14 10.60
C GLY A 304 7.94 -1.21 10.37
N SER A 305 8.20 -0.10 9.69
CA SER A 305 7.21 0.92 9.37
C SER A 305 7.18 1.18 7.87
N MET A 306 6.00 1.20 7.27
CA MET A 306 5.82 1.70 5.92
C MET A 306 5.49 3.19 5.97
N VAL A 307 6.27 3.99 5.25
CA VAL A 307 6.13 5.45 5.17
C VAL A 307 5.73 5.82 3.75
N ILE A 308 4.51 6.29 3.57
CA ILE A 308 4.00 6.80 2.29
C ILE A 308 4.08 8.32 2.32
N SER A 309 4.87 8.89 1.41
CA SER A 309 4.94 10.34 1.21
C SER A 309 3.97 10.75 0.10
N PHE A 310 3.13 11.74 0.37
CA PHE A 310 2.15 12.25 -0.57
C PHE A 310 2.74 13.35 -1.46
N SER A 311 2.09 13.60 -2.60
CA SER A 311 2.53 14.61 -3.57
C SER A 311 2.34 16.04 -3.07
N ASP A 312 1.51 16.25 -2.05
CA ASP A 312 1.27 17.53 -1.39
C ASP A 312 2.23 17.80 -0.22
N GLY A 313 3.14 16.87 0.08
CA GLY A 313 4.13 16.98 1.15
C GLY A 313 3.71 16.33 2.48
N ASP A 314 2.46 15.89 2.61
CA ASP A 314 2.01 15.11 3.77
C ASP A 314 2.62 13.70 3.75
N SER A 315 2.53 12.99 4.87
CA SER A 315 2.92 11.59 4.94
C SER A 315 1.97 10.75 5.77
N PHE A 316 1.95 9.45 5.49
CA PHE A 316 1.18 8.45 6.20
C PHE A 316 2.10 7.28 6.60
N VAL A 317 2.08 6.93 7.88
CA VAL A 317 2.96 5.90 8.44
C VAL A 317 2.10 4.80 9.08
N TYR A 318 2.41 3.55 8.79
CA TYR A 318 1.78 2.41 9.44
C TYR A 318 2.78 1.29 9.76
N PRO A 319 2.60 0.58 10.88
CA PRO A 319 3.45 -0.54 11.23
C PRO A 319 3.23 -1.71 10.27
N THR A 320 4.28 -2.45 9.98
CA THR A 320 4.24 -3.64 9.12
C THR A 320 5.19 -4.72 9.61
N SER A 321 4.99 -5.93 9.11
CA SER A 321 5.85 -7.08 9.37
C SER A 321 6.01 -7.91 8.11
N GLY A 322 6.99 -8.82 8.12
CA GLY A 322 7.26 -9.65 6.97
C GLY A 322 8.36 -10.66 7.21
N ARG A 323 8.84 -11.21 6.10
CA ARG A 323 9.98 -12.13 6.05
C ARG A 323 11.09 -11.51 5.22
N TYR A 324 12.31 -11.61 5.72
CA TYR A 324 13.52 -11.25 5.00
C TYR A 324 14.32 -12.51 4.67
N SER A 325 14.75 -12.58 3.41
CA SER A 325 15.69 -13.58 2.91
C SER A 325 16.91 -12.88 2.35
N GLY A 326 18.10 -13.24 2.82
CA GLY A 326 19.34 -12.61 2.39
C GLY A 326 20.49 -13.59 2.28
N GLN A 327 21.38 -13.36 1.31
CA GLN A 327 22.67 -14.04 1.18
C GLN A 327 23.78 -13.00 1.09
N GLN A 328 24.73 -13.08 2.02
CA GLN A 328 25.84 -12.14 2.17
C GLN A 328 27.17 -12.88 2.26
N PHE A 329 28.26 -12.21 1.90
CA PHE A 329 29.61 -12.76 1.94
C PHE A 329 30.55 -11.81 2.70
N SER A 330 31.48 -12.37 3.46
CA SER A 330 32.41 -11.59 4.29
C SER A 330 33.46 -10.80 3.49
N GLY A 331 33.60 -11.08 2.20
CA GLY A 331 34.88 -10.91 1.52
C GLY A 331 35.91 -11.94 1.97
N PHE A 332 37.09 -11.93 1.37
CA PHE A 332 38.19 -12.76 1.83
C PHE A 332 38.77 -12.20 3.13
N GLY A 333 38.96 -13.08 4.13
CA GLY A 333 39.77 -12.77 5.31
C GLY A 333 41.01 -13.65 5.34
N SER A 334 42.15 -13.09 5.73
CA SER A 334 43.41 -13.81 5.89
C SER A 334 43.75 -13.92 7.37
N VAL A 335 44.30 -15.08 7.75
CA VAL A 335 44.87 -15.34 9.07
C VAL A 335 46.33 -15.70 8.89
N CYS A 336 47.18 -15.06 9.67
CA CYS A 336 48.61 -15.34 9.75
C CYS A 336 48.88 -16.27 10.91
N ALA A 337 49.47 -17.43 10.66
CA ALA A 337 50.05 -18.21 11.73
C ALA A 337 51.26 -17.45 12.29
N VAL A 338 51.23 -17.15 13.59
CA VAL A 338 52.43 -16.71 14.32
C VAL A 338 53.07 -17.98 14.86
N ASP A 339 54.23 -18.36 14.34
CA ASP A 339 54.99 -19.49 14.87
C ASP A 339 55.30 -19.23 16.34
N ALA A 340 54.62 -19.98 17.22
CA ALA A 340 54.80 -19.90 18.67
C ALA A 340 56.21 -20.36 19.13
N GLU A 341 57.09 -20.78 18.21
CA GLU A 341 58.41 -21.36 18.50
C GLU A 341 59.58 -20.36 18.40
N SER A 342 59.36 -19.07 18.15
CA SER A 342 60.46 -18.10 17.94
C SER A 342 60.97 -17.34 19.18
N HIS A 343 60.64 -17.81 20.39
CA HIS A 343 61.26 -17.33 21.63
C HIS A 343 62.02 -18.46 22.34
N GLY A 344 63.14 -18.87 21.72
CA GLY A 344 64.20 -19.66 22.33
C GLY A 344 65.37 -18.78 22.75
#